data_AF-A0A938NXD2-F1
#
_entry.id   AF-A0A938NXD2-F1
#
_cell.length_a   1.000
_cell.length_b   1.000
_cell.length_c   1.000
_cell.angle_alpha   90.00
_cell.angle_beta   90.00
_cell.angle_gamma   90.00
#
_symmetry.space_group_name_H-M   'P 1'
#
loop_
_entity.id
_entity.type
_entity.pdbx_description
1 polymer ?
#
loop_
_entity_poly.entity_id
_entity_poly.type
_entity_poly.pdbx_seq_one_letter_code
_entity_poly.pdbx_strand_id
1 'polypeptide(L)'
;MPDSLYCIDSSALIAGYNEAYPPAVFPSLWKEIERLAESGTLICPDEVLLELERGTDELKDWARSQKSLFYPMDEEVQKIISKQIFADHADWFDQNRTTPWADPVVIALALLKNGTVVSEETWSSSPSKV
;
A
#
# COMPACT_ATOMS: atom_id res chain seq x y z
N MET A 1 2.88 10.39 -18.30
CA MET A 1 3.20 9.73 -17.02
C MET A 1 3.97 10.75 -16.19
N PRO A 2 3.72 10.85 -14.87
CA PRO A 2 4.51 11.73 -14.01
C PRO A 2 5.99 11.32 -14.01
N ASP A 3 6.90 12.27 -13.79
CA ASP A 3 8.36 12.03 -13.79
C ASP A 3 8.82 11.08 -12.67
N SER A 4 7.97 10.86 -11.66
CA SER A 4 8.16 9.89 -10.58
C SER A 4 6.79 9.39 -10.12
N LEU A 5 6.69 8.11 -9.75
CA LEU A 5 5.46 7.50 -9.23
C LEU A 5 5.77 6.80 -7.91
N TYR A 6 4.86 6.93 -6.95
CA TYR A 6 4.98 6.34 -5.62
C TYR A 6 3.87 5.33 -5.39
N CYS A 7 4.22 4.15 -4.91
CA CYS A 7 3.28 3.12 -4.48
C CYS A 7 3.29 3.10 -2.95
N ILE A 8 2.25 3.63 -2.31
CA ILE A 8 2.19 3.76 -0.85
C ILE A 8 1.58 2.51 -0.21
N ASP A 9 2.20 2.05 0.86
CA ASP A 9 1.77 0.90 1.64
C ASP A 9 0.79 1.30 2.75
N SER A 10 0.04 0.33 3.27
CA SER A 10 -0.87 0.52 4.41
C SER A 10 -0.10 1.01 5.64
N SER A 11 1.09 0.47 5.89
CA SER A 11 1.95 0.85 7.02
C SER A 11 2.25 2.35 7.07
N ALA A 12 2.64 2.94 5.95
CA ALA A 12 2.93 4.37 5.83
C ALA A 12 1.67 5.22 6.04
N LEU A 13 0.52 4.77 5.54
CA LEU A 13 -0.76 5.45 5.77
C LEU A 13 -1.18 5.36 7.24
N ILE A 14 -1.03 4.21 7.88
CA ILE A 14 -1.38 4.00 9.29
C ILE A 14 -0.48 4.85 10.19
N ALA A 15 0.84 4.73 10.06
CA ALA A 15 1.79 5.50 10.87
C ALA A 15 1.65 7.01 10.61
N GLY A 16 1.48 7.40 9.34
CA GLY A 16 1.27 8.79 8.95
C GLY A 16 -0.01 9.39 9.52
N TYR A 17 -1.14 8.70 9.40
CA TYR A 17 -2.44 9.22 9.80
C TYR A 17 -2.64 9.21 11.30
N ASN A 18 -2.24 8.13 11.97
CA ASN A 18 -2.57 7.93 13.38
C ASN A 18 -1.51 8.51 14.34
N GLU A 19 -0.25 8.62 13.90
CA GLU A 19 0.85 8.97 14.81
C GLU A 19 1.63 10.21 14.36
N ALA A 20 2.25 10.16 13.18
CA ALA A 20 3.24 11.15 12.77
C ALA A 20 2.60 12.46 12.27
N TYR A 21 1.51 12.35 11.52
CA TYR A 21 0.89 13.49 10.83
C TYR A 21 -0.65 13.48 10.90
N PRO A 22 -1.27 13.54 12.09
CA PRO A 22 -2.74 13.53 12.18
C PRO A 22 -3.39 14.63 11.35
N PRO A 23 -4.45 14.36 10.55
CA PRO A 23 -5.07 15.36 9.67
C PRO A 23 -5.60 16.59 10.39
N ALA A 24 -6.01 16.45 11.66
CA ALA A 24 -6.43 17.57 12.50
C ALA A 24 -5.31 18.61 12.71
N VAL A 25 -4.04 18.19 12.63
CA VAL A 25 -2.85 19.04 12.82
C VAL A 25 -2.17 19.36 11.47
N PHE A 26 -2.17 18.41 10.53
CA PHE A 26 -1.49 18.52 9.23
C PHE A 26 -2.45 18.46 8.01
N PRO A 27 -3.52 19.27 7.97
CA PRO A 27 -4.53 19.16 6.90
C PRO A 27 -3.98 19.49 5.51
N SER A 28 -2.93 20.32 5.42
CA SER A 28 -2.30 20.64 4.13
C SER A 28 -1.51 19.47 3.56
N LEU A 29 -0.93 18.61 4.40
CA LEU A 29 -0.23 17.41 3.95
C LEU A 29 -1.21 16.43 3.31
N TRP A 30 -2.33 16.15 3.98
CA TRP A 30 -3.34 15.23 3.47
C TRP A 30 -3.99 15.72 2.19
N LYS A 31 -4.27 17.03 2.07
CA LYS A 31 -4.72 17.62 0.80
C LYS A 31 -3.72 17.43 -0.34
N GLU A 32 -2.42 17.49 -0.04
CA GLU A 32 -1.39 17.25 -1.05
C GLU A 32 -1.32 15.76 -1.43
N ILE A 33 -1.46 14.84 -0.47
CA ILE A 33 -1.59 13.40 -0.73
C ILE A 33 -2.78 13.12 -1.66
N GLU A 34 -3.93 13.72 -1.38
CA GLU A 34 -5.13 13.64 -2.22
C GLU A 34 -4.87 14.17 -3.64
N ARG A 35 -4.21 15.32 -3.76
CA ARG A 35 -3.81 15.90 -5.06
C ARG A 35 -2.86 14.99 -5.83
N LEU A 36 -1.91 14.36 -5.14
CA LEU A 36 -0.98 13.41 -5.75
C LEU A 36 -1.71 12.15 -6.23
N ALA A 37 -2.69 11.66 -5.48
CA ALA A 37 -3.56 10.57 -5.88
C ALA A 37 -4.39 10.92 -7.12
N GLU A 38 -5.04 12.09 -7.14
CA GLU A 38 -5.80 12.58 -8.30
C GLU A 38 -4.93 12.73 -9.56
N SER A 39 -3.65 13.10 -9.39
CA SER A 39 -2.70 13.21 -10.50
C SER A 39 -2.15 11.86 -10.99
N GLY A 40 -2.37 10.77 -10.25
CA GLY A 40 -1.77 9.45 -10.51
C GLY A 40 -0.27 9.38 -10.16
N THR A 41 0.26 10.35 -9.42
CA THR A 41 1.65 10.36 -8.93
C THR A 41 1.82 9.49 -7.69
N LEU A 42 0.76 9.36 -6.89
CA LEU A 42 0.69 8.48 -5.73
C LEU A 42 -0.43 7.47 -5.97
N ILE A 43 -0.14 6.19 -5.84
CA ILE A 43 -1.12 5.10 -5.97
C ILE A 43 -0.87 4.04 -4.91
N CYS A 44 -1.82 3.14 -4.72
CA CYS A 44 -1.62 1.88 -4.02
C CYS A 44 -2.61 0.83 -4.56
N PRO A 45 -2.38 -0.48 -4.37
CA PRO A 45 -3.34 -1.48 -4.84
C PRO A 45 -4.58 -1.54 -3.96
N ASP A 46 -5.69 -2.05 -4.49
CA ASP A 46 -6.94 -2.29 -3.74
C ASP A 46 -6.72 -3.10 -2.45
N GLU A 47 -5.71 -3.98 -2.42
CA GLU A 47 -5.33 -4.77 -1.24
C GLU A 47 -4.94 -3.89 -0.04
N VAL A 48 -4.39 -2.70 -0.27
CA VAL A 48 -4.14 -1.72 0.80
C VAL A 48 -5.45 -1.21 1.38
N LEU A 49 -6.46 -0.91 0.54
CA LEU A 49 -7.79 -0.53 1.04
C LEU A 49 -8.40 -1.65 1.89
N LEU A 50 -8.32 -2.90 1.42
CA LEU A 50 -8.85 -4.05 2.15
C LEU A 50 -8.18 -4.23 3.52
N GLU A 51 -6.89 -3.91 3.64
CA GLU A 51 -6.19 -3.93 4.92
C GLU A 51 -6.64 -2.79 5.83
N LEU A 52 -6.70 -1.56 5.32
CA LEU A 52 -7.17 -0.39 6.07
C LEU A 52 -8.61 -0.54 6.55
N GLU A 53 -9.47 -1.20 5.78
CA GLU A 53 -10.86 -1.45 6.14
C GLU A 53 -11.04 -2.39 7.35
N ARG A 54 -10.00 -3.13 7.74
CA ARG A 54 -10.01 -3.94 8.96
C ARG A 54 -9.85 -3.09 10.22
N GLY A 55 -9.35 -1.86 10.08
CA GLY A 55 -9.38 -0.85 11.12
C GLY A 55 -10.80 -0.34 11.42
N THR A 56 -10.92 0.40 12.51
CA THR A 56 -12.16 1.06 12.93
C THR A 56 -11.95 2.56 13.18
N ASP A 57 -10.90 3.13 12.60
CA ASP A 57 -10.46 4.50 12.80
C ASP A 57 -10.91 5.43 11.65
N GLU A 58 -10.62 6.72 11.81
CA GLU A 58 -10.95 7.74 10.81
C GLU A 58 -10.17 7.55 9.50
N LEU A 59 -9.00 6.89 9.56
CA LEU A 59 -8.19 6.57 8.38
C LEU A 59 -8.97 5.71 7.38
N LYS A 60 -9.75 4.73 7.86
CA LYS A 60 -10.61 3.91 7.01
C LYS A 60 -11.62 4.74 6.22
N ASP A 61 -12.28 5.68 6.89
CA ASP A 61 -13.29 6.53 6.24
C ASP A 61 -12.66 7.49 5.25
N TRP A 62 -11.49 8.05 5.60
CA TRP A 62 -10.68 8.83 4.66
C TRP A 62 -10.30 7.98 3.45
N ALA A 63 -9.72 6.80 3.64
CA ALA A 63 -9.29 5.91 2.58
C ALA A 63 -10.43 5.58 1.61
N ARG A 64 -11.63 5.25 2.10
CA ARG A 64 -12.80 4.97 1.26
C ARG A 64 -13.20 6.13 0.34
N SER A 65 -12.91 7.36 0.73
CA SER A 65 -13.18 8.55 -0.08
C SER A 65 -12.15 8.77 -1.19
N GLN A 66 -10.95 8.18 -1.10
CA GLN A 66 -9.84 8.38 -2.05
C GLN A 66 -9.88 7.43 -3.25
N LYS A 67 -10.93 7.50 -4.06
CA LYS A 67 -11.11 6.61 -5.23
C LYS A 67 -9.93 6.59 -6.20
N SER A 68 -9.27 7.73 -6.42
CA SER A 68 -8.14 7.85 -7.35
C SER A 68 -6.82 7.29 -6.81
N LEU A 69 -6.74 6.98 -5.51
CA LEU A 69 -5.55 6.41 -4.88
C LEU A 69 -5.41 4.92 -5.20
N PHE A 70 -6.53 4.20 -5.30
CA PHE A 70 -6.52 2.74 -5.43
C PHE A 70 -6.49 2.28 -6.87
N TYR A 71 -5.53 1.43 -7.17
CA TYR A 71 -5.34 0.79 -8.45
C TYR A 71 -5.88 -0.65 -8.37
N PRO A 72 -6.80 -1.04 -9.27
CA PRO A 72 -7.38 -2.37 -9.22
C PRO A 72 -6.35 -3.44 -9.54
N MET A 73 -6.49 -4.60 -8.88
CA MET A 73 -5.72 -5.78 -9.24
C MET A 73 -6.00 -6.17 -10.70
N ASP A 74 -4.97 -6.10 -11.54
CA ASP A 74 -5.05 -6.48 -12.95
C ASP A 74 -4.16 -7.69 -13.28
N GLU A 75 -4.33 -8.25 -14.47
CA GLU A 75 -3.60 -9.43 -14.93
C GLU A 75 -2.08 -9.21 -14.98
N GLU A 76 -1.61 -7.97 -15.20
CA GLU A 76 -0.19 -7.65 -15.28
C GLU A 76 0.45 -7.66 -13.89
N VAL A 77 -0.24 -7.09 -12.89
CA VAL A 77 0.18 -7.15 -11.48
C VAL A 77 0.24 -8.61 -11.01
N GLN A 78 -0.80 -9.43 -11.28
CA GLN A 78 -0.82 -10.85 -10.93
C GLN A 78 0.33 -11.64 -11.59
N LYS A 79 0.68 -11.30 -12.84
CA LYS A 79 1.79 -11.92 -13.56
C LYS A 79 3.14 -11.57 -12.94
N ILE A 80 3.34 -10.34 -12.47
CA ILE A 80 4.58 -9.96 -11.77
C ILE A 80 4.67 -10.71 -10.44
N ILE A 81 3.58 -10.76 -9.67
CA ILE A 81 3.53 -11.50 -8.40
C ILE A 81 3.92 -12.96 -8.63
N SER A 82 3.28 -13.65 -9.57
CA SER A 82 3.52 -15.08 -9.80
C SER A 82 4.90 -15.39 -10.40
N LYS A 83 5.44 -14.54 -11.28
CA LYS A 83 6.68 -14.84 -12.02
C LYS A 83 7.95 -14.31 -11.38
N GLN A 84 7.86 -13.21 -10.64
CA GLN A 84 9.03 -12.54 -10.08
C GLN A 84 9.05 -12.66 -8.56
N ILE A 85 7.92 -12.39 -7.90
CA ILE A 85 7.89 -12.37 -6.43
C ILE A 85 7.79 -13.80 -5.88
N PHE A 86 6.82 -14.59 -6.34
CA PHE A 86 6.60 -15.95 -5.86
C PHE A 86 7.76 -16.89 -6.18
N ALA A 87 8.44 -16.68 -7.32
CA ALA A 87 9.57 -17.51 -7.72
C ALA A 87 10.75 -17.40 -6.74
N ASP A 88 11.01 -16.21 -6.24
CA ASP A 88 12.18 -15.91 -5.39
C ASP A 88 11.83 -15.84 -3.89
N HIS A 89 10.55 -15.65 -3.56
CA HIS A 89 10.03 -15.39 -2.21
C HIS A 89 8.76 -16.19 -1.90
N ALA A 90 8.74 -17.47 -2.28
CA ALA A 90 7.59 -18.36 -2.02
C ALA A 90 7.22 -18.44 -0.52
N ASP A 91 8.21 -18.26 0.36
CA ASP A 91 8.07 -18.22 1.81
C ASP A 91 7.26 -17.02 2.32
N TRP A 92 7.11 -15.96 1.52
CA TRP A 92 6.24 -14.84 1.87
C TRP A 92 4.77 -15.25 1.84
N PHE A 93 4.39 -16.24 1.02
CA PHE A 93 3.00 -16.62 0.79
C PHE A 93 2.53 -17.76 1.71
N ASP A 94 2.06 -17.39 2.90
CA ASP A 94 1.35 -18.28 3.83
C ASP A 94 -0.05 -18.66 3.33
N GLN A 95 -0.21 -19.88 2.82
CA GLN A 95 -1.50 -20.38 2.33
C GLN A 95 -2.63 -20.38 3.38
N ASN A 96 -2.30 -20.25 4.67
CA ASN A 96 -3.27 -20.16 5.76
C ASN A 96 -3.65 -18.71 6.13
N ARG A 97 -2.99 -17.71 5.53
CA ARG A 97 -3.28 -16.30 5.78
C ARG A 97 -4.68 -15.96 5.27
N THR A 98 -5.50 -15.44 6.17
CA THR A 98 -6.86 -14.97 5.87
C THR A 98 -6.92 -13.47 5.59
N THR A 99 -5.79 -12.78 5.74
CA THR A 99 -5.66 -11.33 5.58
C THR A 99 -5.12 -10.98 4.20
N PRO A 100 -5.44 -9.78 3.66
CA PRO A 100 -4.93 -9.36 2.36
C PRO A 100 -3.41 -9.40 2.28
N TRP A 101 -2.92 -9.71 1.08
CA TRP A 101 -1.51 -9.75 0.73
C TRP A 101 -1.07 -8.39 0.18
N ALA A 102 -1.17 -7.32 0.96
CA ALA A 102 -0.88 -5.97 0.45
C ALA A 102 0.58 -5.84 -0.01
N ASP A 103 1.55 -6.27 0.78
CA ASP A 103 2.98 -6.01 0.54
C ASP A 103 3.49 -6.57 -0.80
N PRO A 104 3.27 -7.86 -1.15
CA PRO A 104 3.64 -8.38 -2.46
C PRO A 104 2.97 -7.63 -3.62
N VAL A 105 1.75 -7.15 -3.42
CA VAL A 105 0.99 -6.44 -4.45
C VAL A 105 1.48 -5.00 -4.61
N VAL A 106 1.80 -4.31 -3.50
CA VAL A 106 2.40 -2.98 -3.50
C VAL A 106 3.73 -3.00 -4.27
N ILE A 107 4.57 -4.00 -4.01
CA ILE A 107 5.85 -4.20 -4.73
C ILE A 107 5.59 -4.46 -6.21
N ALA A 108 4.68 -5.38 -6.55
CA ALA A 108 4.38 -5.71 -7.94
C ALA A 108 3.84 -4.50 -8.73
N LEU A 109 2.97 -3.70 -8.12
CA LEU A 109 2.42 -2.50 -8.72
C LEU A 109 3.50 -1.43 -8.91
N ALA A 110 4.38 -1.23 -7.93
CA ALA A 110 5.51 -0.32 -8.06
C ALA A 110 6.43 -0.75 -9.21
N LEU A 111 6.76 -2.04 -9.32
CA LEU A 111 7.56 -2.59 -10.42
C LEU A 111 6.87 -2.37 -11.78
N LEU A 112 5.56 -2.65 -11.88
CA LEU A 112 4.79 -2.48 -13.12
C LEU A 112 4.81 -1.02 -13.61
N LYS A 113 4.67 -0.08 -12.68
CA LYS A 113 4.58 1.36 -12.98
C LYS A 113 5.95 2.06 -12.94
N ASN A 114 7.03 1.31 -12.74
CA ASN A 114 8.38 1.82 -12.59
C ASN A 114 8.49 2.91 -11.49
N GLY A 115 7.78 2.69 -10.38
CA GLY A 115 7.66 3.59 -9.25
C GLY A 115 8.48 3.16 -8.02
N THR A 116 8.40 3.98 -6.97
CA THR A 116 9.08 3.76 -5.68
C THR A 116 8.08 3.38 -4.61
N VAL A 117 8.38 2.33 -3.83
CA VAL A 117 7.54 1.95 -2.68
C VAL A 117 7.74 2.94 -1.52
N VAL A 118 6.65 3.35 -0.88
CA VAL A 118 6.65 4.17 0.34
C VAL A 118 6.01 3.34 1.45
N SER A 119 6.80 2.98 2.46
CA SER A 119 6.38 2.09 3.54
C SER A 119 6.97 2.57 4.89
N GLU A 120 6.28 2.25 5.98
CA GLU A 120 6.76 2.40 7.36
C GLU A 120 6.78 1.02 7.99
N GLU A 121 7.70 0.18 7.53
CA GLU A 121 7.96 -1.12 8.16
C GLU A 121 9.35 -1.09 8.79
N THR A 122 9.41 -1.41 10.08
CA THR A 122 10.68 -1.63 10.77
C THR A 122 11.03 -3.11 10.73
N TRP A 123 12.34 -3.40 10.63
CA TRP A 123 12.82 -4.78 10.56
C TRP A 123 12.46 -5.53 11.84
N SER A 124 11.40 -6.34 11.82
CA SER A 124 11.00 -7.11 13.00
C SER A 124 11.85 -8.38 13.09
N SER A 125 12.81 -8.39 14.02
CA SER A 125 13.61 -9.58 14.36
C SER A 125 12.81 -10.55 15.22
N SER A 126 11.69 -11.07 14.74
CA SER A 126 10.98 -12.15 15.43
C SER A 126 11.02 -13.40 14.56
N PRO A 127 11.85 -14.41 14.89
CA PRO A 127 11.73 -15.70 14.25
C PRO A 127 10.38 -16.28 14.63
N SER A 128 9.54 -16.54 13.63
CA SER A 128 8.33 -17.34 13.77
C SER A 128 8.69 -18.61 14.55
N LYS A 129 8.17 -18.75 15.77
CA LYS A 129 8.30 -19.99 16.52
C LYS A 129 7.58 -21.08 15.72
N VAL A 130 8.39 -22.01 15.21
CA VAL A 130 7.98 -23.36 14.78
C VAL A 130 7.18 -24.08 15.85
#